data_AF-A0A6A2YWI6-F1
#
_entry.id   AF-A0A6A2YWI6-F1
#
_cell.length_a   1.000
_cell.length_b   1.000
_cell.length_c   1.000
_cell.angle_alpha   90.00
_cell.angle_beta   90.00
_cell.angle_gamma   90.00
#
_symmetry.space_group_name_H-M   'P 1'
#
loop_
_entity.id
_entity.type
_entity.pdbx_description
1 polymer ?
#
loop_
_entity_poly.entity_id
_entity_poly.type
_entity_poly.pdbx_seq_one_letter_code
_entity_poly.pdbx_strand_id
1 'polypeptide(L)'
;MQKEGFKPDGVSFTGALTACSHAGLVDEGLHYFAIMKRVYRISPRIEHFGCIVDLYSRAGKLKEAWNVVQNMPMKPNEVVLGSLLAACTNHGDINLAKRIVKNLVALDPGSDSNYVLLSNIYAAVGRWEGARRLGGE
;
A
#
# COMPACT_ATOMS: atom_id res chain seq x y z
N MET A 1 10.41 26.73 -11.22
CA MET A 1 11.88 26.90 -11.13
C MET A 1 12.55 25.75 -11.86
N GLN A 2 12.97 25.96 -13.11
CA GLN A 2 14.02 25.14 -13.71
C GLN A 2 15.33 25.89 -13.44
N LYS A 3 16.14 25.39 -12.52
CA LYS A 3 17.51 25.85 -12.28
C LYS A 3 18.38 24.61 -12.31
N GLU A 4 19.28 24.57 -13.29
CA GLU A 4 20.50 23.76 -13.37
C GLU A 4 20.50 22.38 -12.68
N GLY A 5 20.35 21.34 -13.50
CA GLY A 5 21.17 20.14 -13.43
C GLY A 5 20.97 19.14 -12.30
N PHE A 6 19.94 19.23 -11.46
CA PHE A 6 19.68 18.17 -10.49
C PHE A 6 19.14 16.92 -11.21
N LYS A 7 19.96 15.87 -11.31
CA LYS A 7 19.55 14.56 -11.80
C LYS A 7 18.74 13.87 -10.70
N PRO A 8 17.42 13.67 -10.88
CA PRO A 8 16.60 12.97 -9.90
C PRO A 8 17.17 11.58 -9.58
N ASP A 9 17.16 11.23 -8.31
CA ASP A 9 17.56 9.94 -7.78
C ASP A 9 16.37 9.23 -7.11
N GLY A 10 16.60 8.06 -6.51
CA GLY A 10 15.53 7.32 -5.84
C GLY A 10 14.86 8.09 -4.69
N VAL A 11 15.61 8.94 -3.97
CA VAL A 11 15.04 9.77 -2.90
C VAL A 11 14.11 10.82 -3.48
N SER A 12 14.53 11.45 -4.57
CA SER A 12 13.74 12.44 -5.30
C SER A 12 12.41 11.87 -5.80
N PHE A 13 12.45 10.66 -6.37
CA PHE A 13 11.25 9.96 -6.81
C PHE A 13 10.37 9.52 -5.64
N THR A 14 10.95 9.08 -4.52
CA THR A 14 10.16 8.78 -3.31
C THR A 14 9.38 10.01 -2.83
N GLY A 15 10.02 11.18 -2.82
CA GLY A 15 9.36 12.45 -2.50
C GLY A 15 8.20 12.79 -3.45
N ALA A 16 8.44 12.71 -4.76
CA ALA A 16 7.41 12.97 -5.78
C ALA A 16 6.23 12.00 -5.66
N LEU A 17 6.50 10.70 -5.51
CA LEU A 17 5.47 9.66 -5.38
C LEU A 17 4.66 9.83 -4.10
N THR A 18 5.31 10.20 -3.00
CA THR A 18 4.64 10.51 -1.73
C THR A 18 3.70 11.69 -1.91
N ALA A 19 4.16 12.78 -2.53
CA ALA A 19 3.31 13.94 -2.83
C ALA A 19 2.09 13.57 -3.68
N CYS A 20 2.27 12.77 -4.73
CA CYS A 20 1.16 12.25 -5.54
C CYS A 20 0.18 11.42 -4.71
N SER A 21 0.68 10.57 -3.80
CA SER A 21 -0.16 9.76 -2.90
C SER A 21 -1.05 10.64 -2.02
N HIS A 22 -0.47 11.65 -1.37
CA HIS A 22 -1.21 12.58 -0.52
C HIS A 22 -2.20 13.45 -1.30
N ALA A 23 -1.87 13.81 -2.55
CA ALA A 23 -2.73 14.63 -3.41
C ALA A 23 -3.79 13.81 -4.16
N GLY A 24 -3.79 12.47 -4.07
CA GLY A 24 -4.70 11.61 -4.82
C GLY A 24 -4.42 11.55 -6.33
N LEU A 25 -3.23 11.96 -6.76
CA LEU A 25 -2.82 12.05 -8.17
C LEU A 25 -2.29 10.70 -8.66
N VAL A 26 -3.20 9.74 -8.86
CA VAL A 26 -2.86 8.35 -9.20
C VAL A 26 -2.09 8.27 -10.51
N ASP A 27 -2.57 8.94 -11.55
CA ASP A 27 -1.99 8.82 -12.89
C ASP A 27 -0.59 9.47 -12.95
N GLU A 28 -0.40 10.62 -12.30
CA GLU A 28 0.90 11.28 -12.17
C GLU A 28 1.88 10.44 -11.35
N GLY A 29 1.43 9.83 -10.25
CA GLY A 29 2.27 8.95 -9.45
C GLY A 29 2.77 7.74 -10.26
N LEU A 30 1.88 7.11 -11.03
CA LEU A 30 2.24 6.01 -11.93
C LEU A 30 3.16 6.46 -13.06
N HIS A 31 2.95 7.66 -13.60
CA HIS A 31 3.83 8.27 -14.59
C HIS A 31 5.24 8.46 -14.02
N TYR A 32 5.38 9.05 -12.83
CA TYR A 32 6.67 9.24 -12.17
C TYR A 32 7.39 7.91 -11.90
N PHE A 33 6.65 6.90 -11.44
CA PHE A 33 7.21 5.56 -11.25
C PHE A 33 7.69 4.92 -12.56
N ALA A 34 6.98 5.15 -13.66
CA ALA A 34 7.36 4.64 -14.98
C ALA A 34 8.62 5.33 -15.53
N ILE A 35 8.69 6.66 -15.47
CA ILE A 35 9.87 7.40 -15.98
C ILE A 35 11.11 7.16 -15.12
N MET A 36 10.96 6.98 -13.80
CA MET A 36 12.04 6.58 -12.89
C MET A 36 12.78 5.34 -13.42
N LYS A 37 12.00 4.32 -13.81
CA LYS A 37 12.53 3.06 -14.36
C LYS A 37 13.07 3.21 -15.78
N ARG A 38 12.28 3.80 -16.68
CA ARG A 38 12.53 3.77 -18.13
C ARG A 38 13.52 4.83 -18.58
N VAL A 39 13.41 6.05 -18.03
CA VAL A 39 14.19 7.22 -18.44
C VAL A 39 15.42 7.36 -17.54
N TYR A 40 15.22 7.36 -16.22
CA TYR A 40 16.31 7.58 -15.27
C TYR A 40 17.09 6.30 -14.91
N ARG A 41 16.59 5.13 -15.36
CA ARG A 41 17.21 3.81 -15.13
C ARG A 41 17.42 3.50 -13.64
N ILE A 42 16.52 4.00 -12.80
CA ILE A 42 16.55 3.77 -11.35
C ILE A 42 15.71 2.53 -11.06
N SER A 43 16.34 1.52 -10.46
CA SER A 43 15.66 0.32 -9.99
C SER A 43 14.75 0.66 -8.80
N PRO A 44 13.45 0.30 -8.85
CA PRO A 44 12.56 0.50 -7.72
C PRO A 44 13.04 -0.27 -6.49
N ARG A 45 12.86 0.37 -5.34
CA ARG A 45 13.12 -0.18 -4.00
C ARG A 45 11.84 -0.23 -3.20
N ILE A 46 11.91 -0.83 -2.01
CA ILE A 46 10.77 -1.02 -1.11
C ILE A 46 10.03 0.30 -0.84
N GLU A 47 10.73 1.42 -0.72
CA GLU A 47 10.14 2.73 -0.45
C GLU A 47 9.25 3.19 -1.61
N HIS A 48 9.72 3.03 -2.85
CA HIS A 48 8.97 3.39 -4.04
C HIS A 48 7.71 2.54 -4.20
N PHE A 49 7.81 1.24 -3.95
CA PHE A 49 6.62 0.36 -3.96
C PHE A 49 5.64 0.72 -2.84
N GLY A 50 6.13 1.08 -1.66
CA GLY A 50 5.31 1.59 -0.57
C GLY A 50 4.50 2.82 -0.99
N CYS A 51 5.12 3.78 -1.68
CA CYS A 51 4.39 4.93 -2.22
C CYS A 51 3.30 4.54 -3.23
N ILE A 52 3.55 3.57 -4.11
CA ILE A 52 2.54 3.12 -5.10
C ILE A 52 1.39 2.36 -4.43
N VAL A 53 1.69 1.53 -3.43
CA VAL A 53 0.64 0.85 -2.65
C VAL A 53 -0.20 1.86 -1.90
N ASP A 54 0.41 2.84 -1.22
CA ASP A 54 -0.29 3.92 -0.51
C ASP A 54 -1.16 4.76 -1.47
N LEU A 55 -0.62 5.09 -2.65
CA LEU A 55 -1.34 5.83 -3.70
C LEU A 55 -2.63 5.13 -4.12
N TYR A 56 -2.56 3.83 -4.45
CA TYR A 56 -3.76 3.06 -4.79
C TYR A 56 -4.68 2.87 -3.59
N SER A 57 -4.11 2.63 -2.41
CA SER A 57 -4.84 2.40 -1.16
C SER A 57 -5.73 3.59 -0.80
N ARG A 58 -5.18 4.81 -0.85
CA ARG A 58 -5.93 6.06 -0.60
C ARG A 58 -7.00 6.33 -1.65
N ALA A 59 -6.77 5.90 -2.89
CA ALA A 59 -7.74 6.01 -3.97
C ALA A 59 -8.85 4.93 -3.92
N GLY A 60 -8.85 4.04 -2.91
CA GLY A 60 -9.79 2.92 -2.83
C GLY A 60 -9.56 1.81 -3.87
N LYS A 61 -8.46 1.87 -4.63
CA LYS A 61 -8.07 0.91 -5.68
C LYS A 61 -7.34 -0.28 -5.06
N LEU A 62 -8.01 -0.97 -4.14
CA LEU A 62 -7.38 -1.98 -3.29
C LEU A 62 -6.86 -3.20 -4.06
N LYS A 63 -7.53 -3.58 -5.15
CA LYS A 63 -7.11 -4.71 -5.99
C LYS A 63 -5.81 -4.40 -6.70
N GLU A 64 -5.66 -3.18 -7.21
CA GLU A 64 -4.46 -2.68 -7.85
C GLU A 64 -3.31 -2.55 -6.84
N ALA A 65 -3.60 -2.03 -5.64
CA ALA A 65 -2.64 -1.98 -4.55
C ALA A 65 -2.13 -3.38 -4.17
N TRP A 66 -3.02 -4.37 -4.06
CA TRP A 66 -2.64 -5.76 -3.81
C TRP A 66 -1.83 -6.35 -4.97
N ASN A 67 -2.22 -6.09 -6.21
CA ASN A 67 -1.47 -6.55 -7.38
C ASN A 67 -0.05 -5.99 -7.39
N VAL A 68 0.15 -4.74 -6.95
CA VAL A 68 1.50 -4.18 -6.79
C VAL A 68 2.29 -5.00 -5.79
N VAL A 69 1.73 -5.30 -4.60
CA VAL A 69 2.38 -6.13 -3.57
C VAL A 69 2.77 -7.51 -4.10
N GLN A 70 1.89 -8.17 -4.84
CA GLN A 70 2.15 -9.50 -5.39
C GLN A 70 3.24 -9.54 -6.46
N ASN A 71 3.43 -8.43 -7.18
CA ASN A 71 4.42 -8.32 -8.26
C ASN A 71 5.71 -7.60 -7.82
N MET A 72 5.90 -7.38 -6.51
CA MET A 72 7.15 -6.83 -6.00
C MET A 72 8.30 -7.82 -6.24
N PRO A 73 9.45 -7.38 -6.77
CA PRO A 73 10.62 -8.24 -6.94
C PRO A 73 11.37 -8.51 -5.63
N MET A 74 10.86 -7.99 -4.51
CA MET A 74 11.35 -8.22 -3.16
C MET A 74 10.19 -8.53 -2.22
N LYS A 75 10.53 -9.12 -1.07
CA LYS A 75 9.58 -9.37 0.00
C LYS A 75 8.96 -8.04 0.49
N PRO A 76 7.62 -7.90 0.53
CA PRO A 76 6.99 -6.73 1.13
C PRO A 76 7.30 -6.67 2.63
N ASN A 77 7.50 -5.46 3.15
CA ASN A 77 7.72 -5.24 4.59
C ASN A 77 6.40 -4.93 5.32
N GLU A 78 6.47 -4.87 6.64
CA GLU A 78 5.32 -4.60 7.51
C GLU A 78 4.63 -3.26 7.18
N VAL A 79 5.39 -2.24 6.79
CA VAL A 79 4.86 -0.91 6.45
C VAL A 79 3.96 -0.96 5.22
N VAL A 80 4.40 -1.63 4.15
CA VAL A 80 3.62 -1.78 2.90
C VAL A 80 2.32 -2.54 3.16
N LEU A 81 2.41 -3.66 3.87
CA LEU A 81 1.26 -4.52 4.17
C LEU A 81 0.30 -3.86 5.17
N GLY A 82 0.84 -3.13 6.15
CA GLY A 82 0.07 -2.36 7.13
C GLY A 82 -0.72 -1.23 6.49
N SER A 83 -0.13 -0.48 5.56
CA SER A 83 -0.83 0.57 4.80
C SER A 83 -2.01 -0.01 4.00
N LEU A 84 -1.77 -1.07 3.24
CA LEU A 84 -2.83 -1.71 2.44
C LEU A 84 -3.93 -2.29 3.33
N LEU A 85 -3.57 -2.87 4.46
CA LEU A 85 -4.53 -3.42 5.41
C LEU A 85 -5.40 -2.33 6.06
N ALA A 86 -4.80 -1.20 6.44
CA ALA A 86 -5.55 -0.07 6.96
C ALA A 86 -6.57 0.43 5.93
N ALA A 87 -6.17 0.49 4.65
CA ALA A 87 -7.08 0.85 3.57
C ALA A 87 -8.19 -0.18 3.35
N CYS A 88 -7.90 -1.48 3.43
CA CYS A 88 -8.93 -2.53 3.40
C CYS A 88 -9.96 -2.34 4.53
N THR A 89 -9.51 -1.94 5.71
CA THR A 89 -10.39 -1.64 6.85
C THR A 89 -11.25 -0.40 6.60
N ASN A 90 -10.65 0.67 6.05
CA ASN A 90 -11.35 1.93 5.78
C ASN A 90 -12.36 1.82 4.63
N HIS A 91 -12.08 0.98 3.63
CA HIS A 91 -12.95 0.78 2.46
C HIS A 91 -13.84 -0.47 2.57
N GLY A 92 -13.76 -1.22 3.67
CA GLY A 92 -14.62 -2.38 3.93
C GLY A 92 -14.27 -3.67 3.17
N ASP A 93 -13.08 -3.79 2.56
CA ASP A 93 -12.65 -5.02 1.87
C ASP A 93 -12.03 -6.03 2.85
N ILE A 94 -12.91 -6.67 3.61
CA ILE A 94 -12.58 -7.69 4.62
C ILE A 94 -11.86 -8.89 4.01
N ASN A 95 -12.22 -9.27 2.78
CA ASN A 95 -11.64 -10.46 2.14
C ASN A 95 -10.18 -10.22 1.79
N LEU A 96 -9.86 -9.04 1.28
CA LEU A 96 -8.48 -8.66 1.02
C LEU A 96 -7.69 -8.49 2.33
N ALA A 97 -8.28 -7.88 3.36
CA ALA A 97 -7.66 -7.77 4.69
C ALA A 97 -7.23 -9.15 5.23
N LYS A 98 -8.12 -10.16 5.16
CA LYS A 98 -7.81 -11.55 5.57
C LYS A 98 -6.65 -12.16 4.77
N ARG A 99 -6.53 -11.85 3.48
CA ARG A 99 -5.42 -12.35 2.62
C ARG A 99 -4.08 -11.73 2.97
N ILE A 100 -4.07 -10.41 3.24
CA ILE A 100 -2.86 -9.67 3.63
C ILE A 100 -2.31 -10.19 4.94
N VAL A 101 -3.19 -10.39 5.92
CA VAL A 101 -2.85 -10.97 7.22
C VAL A 101 -2.22 -12.35 7.10
N LYS A 102 -2.82 -13.23 6.30
CA LYS A 102 -2.24 -14.56 6.06
C LYS A 102 -0.84 -14.47 5.46
N ASN A 103 -0.60 -13.49 4.59
CA ASN A 103 0.75 -13.21 4.10
C ASN A 103 1.67 -12.71 5.22
N LEU A 104 1.26 -11.73 6.04
CA LEU A 104 2.07 -11.22 7.15
C LEU A 104 2.53 -12.32 8.11
N VAL A 105 1.63 -13.20 8.53
CA VAL A 105 1.95 -14.34 9.41
C VAL A 105 2.93 -15.31 8.73
N ALA A 106 2.77 -15.57 7.44
CA ALA A 106 3.70 -16.41 6.69
C ALA A 106 5.09 -15.75 6.51
N LEU A 107 5.15 -14.42 6.54
CA LEU A 107 6.38 -13.65 6.38
C LEU A 107 7.18 -13.54 7.68
N ASP A 108 6.51 -13.45 8.82
CA ASP A 108 7.15 -13.48 10.14
C ASP A 108 6.24 -14.19 11.17
N PRO A 109 6.37 -15.52 11.32
CA PRO A 109 5.54 -16.31 12.23
C PRO A 109 5.74 -15.98 13.72
N GLY A 110 6.83 -15.28 14.07
CA GLY A 110 7.23 -15.02 15.46
C GLY A 110 6.99 -13.58 15.94
N SER A 111 6.49 -12.69 15.08
CA SER A 111 6.24 -11.30 15.45
C SER A 111 4.93 -11.14 16.22
N ASP A 112 5.03 -10.77 17.51
CA ASP A 112 3.88 -10.42 18.36
C ASP A 112 3.02 -9.30 17.74
N SER A 113 3.64 -8.43 16.94
CA SER A 113 2.99 -7.36 16.17
C SER A 113 1.94 -7.90 15.20
N ASN A 114 2.19 -9.08 14.61
CA ASN A 114 1.26 -9.73 13.68
C ASN A 114 -0.01 -10.21 14.40
N TYR A 115 0.11 -10.67 15.66
CA TYR A 115 -1.04 -11.12 16.46
C TYR A 115 -1.95 -9.97 16.92
N VAL A 116 -1.36 -8.83 17.32
CA VAL A 116 -2.15 -7.63 17.65
C VAL A 116 -2.90 -7.12 16.42
N LEU A 117 -2.23 -7.08 15.27
CA LEU A 117 -2.82 -6.68 14.00
C LEU A 117 -3.96 -7.64 13.59
N LEU A 118 -3.72 -8.96 13.70
CA LEU A 118 -4.70 -10.03 13.48
C LEU A 118 -5.97 -9.82 14.33
N SER A 119 -5.79 -9.57 15.64
CA SER A 119 -6.88 -9.35 16.58
C SER A 119 -7.70 -8.11 16.23
N ASN A 120 -7.05 -6.99 15.91
CA ASN A 120 -7.72 -5.75 15.52
C ASN A 120 -8.53 -5.90 14.23
N ILE A 121 -8.04 -6.67 13.26
CA ILE A 121 -8.74 -6.93 12.00
C ILE A 121 -9.92 -7.85 12.25
N TYR A 122 -9.75 -8.95 12.98
CA TYR A 122 -10.89 -9.82 13.31
C TYR A 122 -11.95 -9.09 14.13
N ALA A 123 -11.55 -8.23 15.06
CA ALA A 123 -12.47 -7.36 15.80
C ALA A 123 -13.17 -6.38 14.88
N ALA A 124 -12.45 -5.73 13.96
CA ALA A 124 -13.05 -4.85 12.95
C ALA A 124 -14.06 -5.63 12.09
N VAL A 125 -13.66 -6.77 11.52
CA VAL A 125 -14.51 -7.66 10.72
C VAL A 125 -15.77 -8.09 11.49
N GLY A 126 -15.63 -8.50 12.75
CA GLY A 126 -16.76 -8.86 13.60
C GLY A 126 -17.73 -7.70 13.82
N ARG A 127 -17.21 -6.47 14.01
CA ARG A 127 -18.04 -5.25 14.09
C ARG A 127 -18.76 -4.95 12.78
N TRP A 128 -18.11 -5.10 11.63
CA TRP A 128 -18.71 -4.88 10.31
C TRP A 128 -19.81 -5.90 9.98
N GLU A 129 -19.56 -7.18 10.26
CA GLU A 129 -20.59 -8.22 10.11
C GLU A 129 -21.76 -7.99 11.06
N GLY A 130 -21.50 -7.50 12.27
CA GLY A 130 -22.53 -7.07 13.22
C GLY A 130 -23.35 -5.88 12.70
N ALA A 131 -22.69 -4.81 12.24
CA ALA A 131 -23.34 -3.61 11.72
C ALA A 131 -24.18 -3.90 10.46
N ARG A 132 -23.68 -4.75 9.55
CA ARG A 132 -24.43 -5.16 8.34
C ARG A 132 -25.69 -5.96 8.67
N ARG A 133 -25.73 -6.66 9.80
CA ARG A 133 -26.96 -7.33 10.29
C ARG A 133 -27.96 -6.37 10.92
N LEU A 134 -27.54 -5.19 11.36
CA LEU A 134 -28.39 -4.19 12.03
C LEU A 134 -28.91 -3.10 11.08
N GLY A 135 -28.32 -2.91 9.91
CA GLY A 135 -28.71 -1.87 8.93
C GLY A 135 -29.53 -2.38 7.74
N GLY A 136 -30.13 -3.57 7.85
CA GLY A 136 -31.00 -4.16 6.84
C GLY A 136 -32.44 -4.25 7.33
N GLU A 137 -33.08 -3.09 7.50
CA GLU A 137 -34.53 -2.91 7.65
C GLU A 137 -35.00 -1.80 6.71
#